data_AF-A0A9E1ABN6-F1
#
_entry.id   AF-A0A9E1ABN6-F1
#
_cell.length_a   1.000
_cell.length_b   1.000
_cell.length_c   1.000
_cell.angle_alpha   90.00
_cell.angle_beta   90.00
_cell.angle_gamma   90.00
#
_symmetry.space_group_name_H-M   'P 1'
#
loop_
_entity.id
_entity.type
_entity.pdbx_description
1 polymer ?
#
loop_
_entity_poly.entity_id
_entity_poly.type
_entity_poly.pdbx_seq_one_letter_code
_entity_poly.pdbx_strand_id
1 'polypeptide(L)' 'MKREPVYIRIYHFYLEGFREMKLGKTLWLIILVKLFIMFFILKLFFFPNYLGKLDGDSAKEEHVSGELINRAITP' A
#
# COMPACT_ATOMS: atom_id res chain seq x y z
N MET A 1 16.30 40.07 -20.29
CA MET A 1 15.17 40.10 -19.34
C MET A 1 14.31 38.85 -19.59
N LYS A 2 14.61 37.73 -18.91
CA LYS A 2 13.82 36.50 -19.06
C LYS A 2 12.45 36.79 -18.45
N ARG A 3 11.39 36.70 -19.26
CA ARG A 3 10.01 36.76 -18.77
C ARG A 3 9.83 35.49 -17.96
N GLU A 4 9.93 35.59 -16.63
CA GLU A 4 9.58 34.45 -15.79
C GLU A 4 8.14 34.07 -16.12
N PRO A 5 7.92 32.85 -16.60
CA PRO A 5 6.61 32.43 -17.00
C PRO A 5 5.66 32.47 -15.81
N VAL A 6 4.41 32.88 -16.07
CA VAL A 6 3.39 33.08 -15.02
C VAL A 6 3.20 31.81 -14.17
N TYR A 7 3.40 30.63 -14.73
CA TYR A 7 3.35 29.35 -14.01
C TYR A 7 4.39 29.22 -12.90
N ILE A 8 5.61 29.74 -13.07
CA ILE A 8 6.65 29.73 -12.03
C ILE A 8 6.23 30.64 -10.87
N ARG A 9 5.70 31.83 -11.17
CA ARG A 9 5.22 32.75 -10.12
C ARG A 9 4.06 32.16 -9.31
N ILE A 10 3.12 31.49 -9.97
CA ILE A 10 2.01 30.80 -9.29
C ILE A 10 2.55 29.67 -8.41
N TYR A 11 3.47 28.85 -8.92
CA TYR A 11 4.10 27.78 -8.14
C TYR A 11 4.81 28.31 -6.88
N HIS A 12 5.60 29.37 -7.02
CA HIS A 12 6.27 30.02 -5.88
C HIS A 12 5.28 30.57 -4.86
N PHE A 13 4.19 31.22 -5.29
CA PHE A 13 3.17 31.72 -4.38
C PHE A 13 2.49 30.61 -3.57
N TYR A 14 2.14 29.48 -4.21
CA TYR A 14 1.59 28.32 -3.51
C TYR A 14 2.60 27.67 -2.56
N LEU A 15 3.87 27.55 -2.99
CA LEU A 15 4.93 26.97 -2.17
C LEU A 15 5.26 27.85 -0.96
N GLU A 16 5.34 29.17 -1.15
CA GLU A 16 5.59 30.15 -0.10
C GLU A 16 4.41 30.23 0.87
N GLY A 17 3.17 30.35 0.37
CA GLY A 17 1.97 30.33 1.20
C GLY A 17 1.83 29.04 2.01
N PHE A 18 2.11 27.88 1.39
CA PHE A 18 2.10 26.60 2.10
C PHE A 18 3.23 26.49 3.15
N ARG A 19 4.40 27.09 2.89
CA ARG A 19 5.55 27.07 3.80
C ARG A 19 5.38 28.01 4.99
N GLU A 20 4.73 29.16 4.83
CA GLU A 20 4.51 30.12 5.92
C GLU A 20 3.36 29.71 6.87
N MET A 21 2.48 28.81 6.42
CA MET A 21 1.36 28.33 7.25
C MET A 21 1.79 27.21 8.21
N LYS A 22 1.94 27.55 9.50
CA LYS A 22 2.13 26.56 10.57
C LYS A 22 0.96 25.56 10.64
N LEU A 23 -0.27 26.05 10.50
CA LEU A 23 -1.49 25.23 10.49
C LEU A 23 -1.61 24.36 9.23
N GLY A 24 -1.20 24.87 8.07
CA GLY A 24 -1.23 24.16 6.80
C GLY A 24 -0.32 22.92 6.80
N LYS A 25 0.89 23.05 7.36
CA LYS A 25 1.81 21.91 7.54
C LYS A 25 1.24 20.84 8.46
N THR A 26 0.64 21.24 9.58
CA THR A 26 -0.01 20.30 10.51
C THR A 26 -1.18 19.58 9.83
N LEU A 27 -2.02 20.31 9.09
CA LEU A 27 -3.15 19.71 8.39
C LEU A 27 -2.71 18.76 7.27
N TRP A 28 -1.68 19.14 6.51
CA TRP A 28 -1.11 18.28 5.47
C TRP A 28 -0.47 17.02 6.07
N LEU A 29 0.22 17.14 7.21
CA LEU A 29 0.73 15.99 7.96
C LEU A 29 -0.41 15.07 8.41
N ILE A 30 -1.52 15.62 8.91
CA ILE A 30 -2.71 14.84 9.27
C ILE A 30 -3.27 14.09 8.05
N ILE A 31 -3.38 14.76 6.90
CA ILE A 31 -3.84 14.13 5.65
C ILE A 31 -2.89 13.00 5.25
N LEU A 32 -1.57 13.23 5.27
CA LEU A 32 -0.56 12.22 4.95
C LEU A 32 -0.66 11.01 5.87
N VAL A 33 -0.74 11.24 7.18
CA VAL A 33 -0.89 10.18 8.19
C VAL A 33 -2.19 9.41 7.97
N LYS A 34 -3.31 10.11 7.74
CA LYS A 34 -4.60 9.48 7.50
C LYS A 34 -4.61 8.65 6.22
N LEU A 35 -3.99 9.15 5.14
CA LEU A 35 -3.81 8.41 3.90
C LEU A 35 -2.93 7.17 4.11
N PHE A 36 -1.83 7.30 4.87
CA PHE A 36 -0.96 6.17 5.19
C PHE A 36 -1.69 5.10 6.00
N ILE A 37 -2.40 5.48 7.06
CA ILE A 37 -3.18 4.57 7.89
C ILE A 37 -4.29 3.91 7.07
N MET A 38 -5.04 4.69 6.28
CA MET A 38 -6.11 4.16 5.43
C MET A 38 -5.55 3.20 4.38
N PHE A 39 -4.44 3.54 3.73
CA PHE A 39 -3.77 2.65 2.80
C PHE A 39 -3.27 1.38 3.47
N PHE A 40 -2.70 1.48 4.67
CA PHE A 40 -2.19 0.32 5.41
C PHE A 40 -3.31 -0.60 5.89
N ILE A 41 -4.40 -0.06 6.42
CA ILE A 41 -5.57 -0.85 6.84
C ILE A 41 -6.24 -1.49 5.63
N LEU A 42 -6.50 -0.73 4.56
CA LEU A 42 -7.05 -1.30 3.33
C LEU A 42 -6.08 -2.35 2.76
N LYS A 43 -4.77 -2.11 2.76
CA LYS A 43 -3.80 -3.10 2.31
C LYS A 43 -3.81 -4.35 3.21
N LEU A 44 -3.82 -4.21 4.52
CA LEU A 44 -3.81 -5.34 5.44
C LEU A 44 -5.14 -6.11 5.42
N PHE A 45 -6.26 -5.43 5.21
CA PHE A 45 -7.61 -6.03 5.19
C PHE A 45 -8.00 -6.58 3.80
N PHE A 46 -7.55 -5.96 2.71
CA PHE A 46 -7.74 -6.46 1.34
C PHE A 46 -6.64 -7.44 0.90
N PHE A 47 -5.46 -7.43 1.53
CA PHE A 47 -4.37 -8.40 1.30
C PHE A 47 -3.94 -9.23 2.54
N PRO A 48 -4.81 -9.68 3.46
CA PRO A 48 -4.39 -10.52 4.58
C PRO A 48 -4.06 -11.94 4.12
N ASN A 49 -4.45 -12.33 2.90
CA ASN A 49 -4.38 -13.71 2.43
C ASN A 49 -3.96 -13.88 0.96
N TYR A 50 -3.35 -12.88 0.31
CA TYR A 50 -2.82 -13.11 -1.04
C TYR A 50 -1.47 -13.88 -1.02
N LEU A 51 -0.79 -13.94 0.12
CA LEU A 51 0.42 -14.77 0.33
C LEU A 51 0.23 -15.80 1.45
N GLY A 52 -0.67 -15.56 2.41
CA GLY A 52 -0.98 -16.50 3.50
C GLY A 52 -1.92 -17.64 3.10
N LYS A 53 -2.43 -17.66 1.86
CA LYS A 53 -3.13 -18.83 1.31
C LYS A 53 -2.18 -19.91 0.77
N LEU A 54 -0.90 -19.88 1.17
CA LEU A 54 -0.02 -21.05 1.17
C LEU A 54 -0.02 -21.75 2.55
N ASP A 55 -0.41 -21.07 3.64
CA ASP A 55 -0.51 -21.71 4.97
C ASP A 55 -1.85 -22.42 5.21
N GLY A 56 -2.82 -22.24 4.31
CA GLY A 56 -4.07 -23.01 4.26
C GLY A 56 -4.12 -24.07 3.16
N ASP A 57 -3.04 -24.19 2.36
CA ASP A 57 -2.89 -25.18 1.29
C ASP A 57 -1.86 -26.26 1.63
N SER A 58 -0.99 -26.05 2.63
CA SER A 58 -0.10 -27.11 3.15
C SER A 58 -0.86 -28.30 3.74
N ALA A 59 -2.05 -28.07 4.31
CA ALA A 59 -2.96 -29.14 4.74
C ALA A 59 -3.62 -29.88 3.56
N LYS A 60 -3.57 -29.32 2.33
CA LYS A 60 -4.06 -29.97 1.11
C LYS A 60 -2.94 -30.63 0.33
N GLU A 61 -1.74 -30.06 0.30
CA GLU A 61 -0.58 -30.67 -0.35
C GLU A 61 -0.14 -31.96 0.34
N GLU A 62 -0.17 -32.02 1.68
CA GLU A 62 0.14 -33.25 2.42
C GLU A 62 -0.93 -34.33 2.21
N HIS A 63 -2.20 -33.93 2.06
CA HIS A 63 -3.29 -34.83 1.76
C HIS A 63 -3.22 -35.38 0.32
N VAL A 64 -2.94 -34.53 -0.68
CA VAL A 64 -2.81 -34.94 -2.09
C VAL A 64 -1.53 -35.77 -2.29
N SER A 65 -0.42 -35.44 -1.63
CA SER A 65 0.82 -36.22 -1.69
C SER A 65 0.64 -37.62 -1.08
N GLY A 66 -0.06 -37.71 0.06
CA GLY A 66 -0.43 -38.99 0.66
C GLY A 66 -1.33 -39.83 -0.23
N GLU A 67 -2.28 -39.23 -0.94
CA GLU A 67 -3.21 -39.92 -1.84
C GLU A 67 -2.53 -40.42 -3.13
N LEU A 68 -1.56 -39.67 -3.66
CA LEU A 68 -0.74 -40.11 -4.80
C LEU A 68 0.23 -41.24 -4.41
N ILE A 69 0.80 -41.20 -3.21
CA ILE A 69 1.65 -42.29 -2.68
C ILE A 69 0.82 -43.55 -2.43
N ASN A 70 -0.40 -43.43 -1.89
CA ASN A 70 -1.27 -44.58 -1.64
C ASN A 70 -1.75 -45.26 -2.93
N ARG A 71 -2.07 -44.48 -3.97
CA ARG A 71 -2.37 -44.99 -5.33
C ARG A 71 -1.15 -45.56 -6.05
N ALA A 72 0.07 -45.16 -5.70
CA ALA A 72 1.29 -45.70 -6.30
C ALA A 72 1.80 -46.99 -5.61
N ILE A 73 1.51 -47.15 -4.31
CA ILE A 73 1.92 -48.33 -3.51
C ILE A 73 0.85 -49.44 -3.54
N THR A 74 -0.41 -49.11 -3.85
CA THR A 74 -1.48 -50.10 -4.08
C THR A 74 -1.72 -50.24 -5.59
N PRO A 75 -1.47 -51.40 -6.23
CA PRO A 75 -1.77 -51.63 -7.64
C PRO A 75 -3.27 -51.68 -7.94
#